data_AF-A0A0S8DW31-F1
#
_entry.id   AF-A0A0S8DW31-F1
#
_cell.length_a   1.000
_cell.length_b   1.000
_cell.length_c   1.000
_cell.angle_alpha   90.00
_cell.angle_beta   90.00
_cell.angle_gamma   90.00
#
_symmetry.space_group_name_H-M   'P 1'
#
loop_
_entity.id
_entity.type
_entity.pdbx_description
1 polymer ?
#
loop_
_entity_poly.entity_id
_entity_poly.type
_entity_poly.pdbx_seq_one_letter_code
_entity_poly.pdbx_strand_id
1 'polypeptide(L)' 'MRRQSRQLSAIEALANSFIGLAISWMFTYLALPLFGLQPSPMDAAWITACYFVLSIIRSYALRRLFSVL' A
#
# COMPACT_ATOMS: atom_id res chain seq x y z
N MET A 1 -25.57 4.69 -14.01
CA MET A 1 -24.31 4.07 -13.53
C MET A 1 -24.41 2.56 -13.75
N ARG A 2 -23.62 1.98 -14.66
CA ARG A 2 -23.56 0.51 -14.81
C ARG A 2 -22.96 -0.07 -13.52
N ARG A 3 -23.74 -0.86 -12.78
CA ARG A 3 -23.30 -1.48 -11.54
C ARG A 3 -22.33 -2.61 -11.90
N GLN A 4 -21.05 -2.41 -11.63
CA GLN A 4 -20.03 -3.44 -11.82
C GLN A 4 -20.36 -4.67 -10.96
N SER A 5 -20.06 -5.88 -11.45
CA SER A 5 -20.31 -7.09 -10.67
C SER A 5 -19.41 -7.11 -9.43
N ARG A 6 -19.88 -7.70 -8.32
CA ARG A 6 -19.10 -7.79 -7.07
C ARG A 6 -17.73 -8.44 -7.27
N GLN A 7 -17.64 -9.42 -8.18
CA GLN A 7 -16.39 -10.10 -8.53
C GLN A 7 -15.44 -9.15 -9.27
N LEU A 8 -15.93 -8.38 -10.23
CA LEU A 8 -15.10 -7.41 -10.97
C LEU A 8 -14.61 -6.27 -10.05
N SER A 9 -15.45 -5.76 -9.15
CA SER A 9 -15.01 -4.75 -8.18
C SER A 9 -13.94 -5.27 -7.22
N ALA A 10 -14.00 -6.55 -6.82
CA ALA A 10 -12.97 -7.18 -6.01
C ALA A 10 -11.64 -7.32 -6.78
N ILE A 11 -11.70 -7.75 -8.04
CA ILE A 11 -10.53 -7.86 -8.92
C ILE A 11 -9.90 -6.47 -9.13
N GLU A 12 -10.71 -5.45 -9.39
CA GLU A 12 -10.24 -4.07 -9.55
C GLU A 12 -9.53 -3.56 -8.29
N ALA A 13 -10.15 -3.75 -7.11
CA ALA A 13 -9.55 -3.34 -5.85
C ALA A 13 -8.22 -4.05 -5.56
N LEU A 14 -8.13 -5.35 -5.86
CA LEU A 14 -6.89 -6.13 -5.73
C LEU A 14 -5.83 -5.64 -6.71
N ALA A 15 -6.17 -5.48 -7.99
CA ALA A 15 -5.25 -4.99 -9.01
C ALA A 15 -4.69 -3.61 -8.64
N ASN A 16 -5.56 -2.69 -8.20
CA ASN A 16 -5.15 -1.37 -7.74
C ASN A 16 -4.19 -1.45 -6.54
N SER A 17 -4.47 -2.33 -5.57
CA SER A 17 -3.62 -2.53 -4.40
C SER A 17 -2.24 -3.09 -4.76
N PHE A 18 -2.19 -4.10 -5.65
CA PHE A 18 -0.94 -4.70 -6.11
C PHE A 18 -0.09 -3.74 -6.94
N ILE A 19 -0.70 -3.00 -7.87
CA ILE A 19 -0.01 -1.99 -8.67
C ILE A 19 0.53 -0.89 -7.75
N GLY A 20 -0.27 -0.42 -6.80
CA GLY A 20 0.16 0.57 -5.81
C GLY A 20 1.34 0.09 -4.96
N LEU A 21 1.34 -1.18 -4.53
CA LEU A 21 2.45 -1.77 -3.78
C LEU A 21 3.73 -1.87 -4.64
N ALA A 22 3.61 -2.31 -5.89
CA ALA A 22 4.75 -2.42 -6.82
C ALA A 22 5.38 -1.04 -7.11
N ILE A 23 4.56 -0.02 -7.37
CA ILE A 23 5.03 1.36 -7.58
C ILE A 23 5.70 1.88 -6.30
N SER A 24 5.12 1.63 -5.13
CA SER A 24 5.70 2.03 -3.85
C SER A 24 7.07 1.38 -3.64
N TRP A 25 7.18 0.08 -3.91
CA TRP A 25 8.43 -0.66 -3.81
C TRP A 25 9.52 -0.11 -4.74
N MET A 26 9.17 0.12 -6.01
CA MET A 26 10.09 0.75 -6.97
C MET A 26 10.54 2.12 -6.49
N PHE A 27 9.61 2.96 -6.01
CA PHE A 27 9.95 4.26 -5.47
C PHE A 27 10.88 4.15 -4.26
N THR A 28 10.60 3.26 -3.31
CA THR A 28 11.47 3.05 -2.14
C THR A 28 12.88 2.62 -2.55
N TYR A 29 13.01 1.64 -3.46
CA TYR A 29 14.31 1.17 -3.91
C TYR A 29 15.11 2.25 -4.65
N LEU A 30 14.46 3.06 -5.48
CA LEU A 30 15.11 4.08 -6.30
C LEU A 30 15.34 5.42 -5.57
N ALA A 31 14.46 5.77 -4.63
CA ALA A 31 14.53 7.06 -3.92
C ALA A 31 15.46 7.00 -2.70
N LEU A 32 15.54 5.88 -1.97
CA LEU A 32 16.41 5.75 -0.80
C LEU A 32 17.90 6.04 -1.11
N PRO A 33 18.46 5.65 -2.26
CA PRO A 33 19.82 6.04 -2.65
C PRO A 33 20.08 7.54 -2.70
N LEU A 34 19.06 8.35 -2.99
CA LEU A 34 19.16 9.82 -2.97
C LEU A 34 19.42 10.38 -1.55
N PHE A 35 19.14 9.58 -0.52
CA PHE A 35 19.38 9.92 0.88
C PHE A 35 20.61 9.19 1.46
N GLY A 36 21.45 8.59 0.60
CA GLY A 36 22.63 7.84 1.02
C GLY A 36 22.33 6.44 1.58
N LEU A 37 21.09 5.96 1.44
CA LEU A 37 20.68 4.62 1.85
C LEU A 37 20.64 3.71 0.62
N GLN A 38 21.45 2.65 0.60
CA GLN A 38 21.50 1.70 -0.52
C GLN A 38 20.78 0.40 -0.14
N PRO A 39 19.44 0.35 -0.18
CA PRO A 39 18.70 -0.85 0.19
C PRO A 39 18.93 -1.96 -0.83
N SER A 40 18.96 -3.21 -0.38
CA SER A 40 18.75 -4.32 -1.30
C SER A 40 17.29 -4.33 -1.79
N PRO A 41 16.99 -5.00 -2.92
CA PRO A 41 15.61 -5.22 -3.38
C PRO A 41 14.70 -5.81 -2.28
N MET A 42 15.25 -6.69 -1.45
CA MET A 42 14.55 -7.33 -0.33
C MET A 42 14.29 -6.33 0.81
N ASP A 43 15.25 -5.46 1.13
CA ASP A 43 15.05 -4.44 2.18
C ASP A 43 13.96 -3.44 1.78
N ALA A 44 13.97 -2.99 0.51
CA ALA A 44 12.90 -2.15 -0.02
C ALA A 44 11.54 -2.86 0.04
N ALA A 45 11.50 -4.18 -0.19
CA ALA A 45 10.26 -4.97 -0.09
C ALA A 45 9.74 -5.00 1.35
N TRP A 46 10.61 -5.20 2.33
CA TRP A 46 10.24 -5.16 3.74
C TRP A 46 9.76 -3.78 4.20
N ILE A 47 10.47 -2.71 3.82
CA ILE A 47 10.08 -1.33 4.16
C ILE A 47 8.68 -1.03 3.63
N THR A 48 8.43 -1.33 2.37
CA THR A 48 7.13 -1.08 1.74
C THR A 48 6.01 -1.96 2.31
N ALA A 49 6.27 -3.24 2.59
CA ALA A 49 5.31 -4.13 3.24
C ALA A 49 4.94 -3.64 4.66
N CYS A 50 5.92 -3.22 5.46
CA CYS A 50 5.68 -2.65 6.79
C CYS A 50 4.79 -1.40 6.71
N TYR A 51 5.08 -0.49 5.78
CA TYR A 51 4.24 0.70 5.59
C TYR A 51 2.82 0.35 5.11
N PHE A 52 2.69 -0.64 4.23
CA PHE A 52 1.38 -1.14 3.80
C PHE A 52 0.55 -1.63 4.98
N VAL A 53 1.11 -2.45 5.87
CA VAL A 53 0.44 -2.92 7.11
C VAL A 53 0.07 -1.74 8.02
N LEU A 54 1.01 -0.81 8.25
CA LEU A 54 0.76 0.39 9.06
C LEU A 54 -0.38 1.25 8.48
N SER A 55 -0.47 1.35 7.16
CA SER A 55 -1.55 2.09 6.49
C SER A 55 -2.93 1.48 6.75
N ILE A 56 -3.02 0.13 6.78
CA ILE A 56 -4.25 -0.60 7.11
C ILE A 56 -4.62 -0.36 8.57
N ILE A 57 -3.65 -0.50 9.48
CA ILE A 57 -3.85 -0.25 10.92
C ILE A 57 -4.34 1.18 11.15
N ARG A 58 -3.67 2.18 10.57
CA ARG A 58 -4.07 3.58 10.64
C ARG A 58 -5.50 3.78 10.14
N SER A 59 -5.82 3.20 8.98
CA SER A 59 -7.17 3.33 8.39
C SER A 59 -8.24 2.71 9.28
N TYR A 60 -7.95 1.58 9.92
CA TYR A 60 -8.85 0.95 10.88
C TYR A 60 -9.00 1.77 12.16
N ALA A 61 -7.89 2.24 12.73
CA ALA A 61 -7.88 3.06 13.94
C ALA A 61 -8.68 4.35 13.75
N LEU A 62 -8.51 5.04 12.61
CA LEU A 62 -9.30 6.23 12.28
C LEU A 62 -10.79 5.91 12.14
N ARG A 63 -11.16 4.85 11.42
CA ARG A 63 -12.58 4.40 11.33
C ARG A 63 -13.16 4.13 12.71
N ARG A 64 -12.40 3.48 13.60
CA ARG A 64 -12.86 3.18 14.95
C ARG A 64 -13.01 4.43 15.79
N LEU A 65 -12.06 5.36 15.72
CA LEU A 65 -12.10 6.63 16.44
C LEU A 65 -13.34 7.44 16.06
N PHE A 66 -13.59 7.63 14.76
CA PHE A 66 -14.78 8.36 14.27
C PHE A 66 -16.10 7.62 14.50
N SER A 67 -16.09 6.30 14.75
CA SER A 67 -17.30 5.57 15.15
C SER A 67 -17.65 5.71 16.63
N VAL A 68 -16.70 6.19 17.44
CA VAL A 68 -16.85 6.36 18.90
C VAL A 68 -17.07 7.83 19.28
N LEU A 69 -16.69 8.77 18.41
CA LEU A 69 -17.04 10.19 18.48
C LEU A 69 -18.48 10.42 18.00
#